data_AF-A0A7S3WEZ7-F1
#
_entry.id   AF-A0A7S3WEZ7-F1
#
_cell.length_a   1.000
_cell.length_b   1.000
_cell.length_c   1.000
_cell.angle_alpha   90.00
_cell.angle_beta   90.00
_cell.angle_gamma   90.00
#
_symmetry.space_group_name_H-M   'P 1'
#
loop_
_entity.id
_entity.type
_entity.pdbx_description
1 polymer ?
#
loop_
_entity_poly.entity_id
_entity_poly.type
_entity_poly.pdbx_seq_one_letter_code
_entity_poly.pdbx_strand_id
1 'polypeptide(L)'
;ADKVGPIMRQALATLLLASGASGHAALSFPRPRNAADGSLAPWTSWAYPCDKTHSGANCSISFCEHGHDCQGSCPIAARSGVKGALTASNGQACYWFSNGCTVGCARCDGSSNHVGHGSQRFLFKGMSAAALRARNLSIEDPFSPPPGALALNQTTAKSLAIAPNCADPKTAPTVCDPRLRTANTQAACGSKEDVYYYSPWRAPGAAPVIDACGMAGGRFPGQGVGGAGAQFQNSSVMRQGDAGSALPRGPPAAVWRAGDSPEVGWTVMANHGGGYAYRLAPADAPLTEDTFRKLPLAFDGPSALRWDGDRATDMRFDSAARGWQVSTGTVPAGSSWRKNPIPSGLWEREGPTFRPVCDESAACVRGYSTGGAAQGECRCSGWSNGGPLLPNVEVVDRVALPASLSPGRYVLQWRWDCEESDQVWASCSDVQVVAAATGAEPEAKAGVSAA
;
A
#
# COMPACT_ATOMS: atom_id res chain seq x y z
N ALA A 1 -34.13 53.57 27.94
CA ALA A 1 -34.76 52.35 27.44
C ALA A 1 -33.66 51.41 26.97
N ASP A 2 -33.95 50.11 26.95
CA ASP A 2 -33.12 49.00 26.44
C ASP A 2 -32.30 48.23 27.50
N LYS A 3 -33.01 47.23 28.07
CA LYS A 3 -32.45 46.00 28.62
C LYS A 3 -32.41 44.95 27.50
N VAL A 4 -31.26 44.36 27.18
CA VAL A 4 -31.17 42.99 26.63
C VAL A 4 -29.84 42.37 27.08
N GLY A 5 -29.89 41.23 27.78
CA GLY A 5 -28.73 40.44 28.21
C GLY A 5 -28.14 39.56 27.10
N PRO A 6 -26.97 38.93 27.33
CA PRO A 6 -26.28 38.17 26.30
C PRO A 6 -26.95 36.82 26.05
N ILE A 7 -27.41 36.62 24.82
CA ILE A 7 -27.92 35.34 24.32
C ILE A 7 -26.73 34.43 24.02
N MET A 8 -26.61 33.40 24.85
CA MET A 8 -25.81 32.21 24.62
C MET A 8 -26.40 31.47 23.41
N ARG A 9 -25.69 31.47 22.26
CA ARG A 9 -25.99 30.59 21.13
C ARG A 9 -24.79 29.68 20.89
N GLN A 10 -25.05 28.41 21.14
CA GLN A 10 -24.18 27.26 20.96
C GLN A 10 -23.56 27.27 19.56
N ALA A 11 -22.24 27.36 19.49
CA ALA A 11 -21.51 26.97 18.31
C ALA A 11 -21.60 25.44 18.21
N LEU A 12 -22.34 24.96 17.21
CA LEU A 12 -22.29 23.57 16.79
C LEU A 12 -20.86 23.32 16.29
N ALA A 13 -20.00 22.81 17.17
CA ALA A 13 -18.69 22.31 16.78
C ALA A 13 -18.93 21.06 15.94
N THR A 14 -19.00 21.25 14.62
CA THR A 14 -18.91 20.17 13.65
C THR A 14 -17.55 19.53 13.88
N LEU A 15 -17.53 18.40 14.58
CA LEU A 15 -16.34 17.59 14.79
C LEU A 15 -15.94 17.03 13.41
N LEU A 16 -15.23 17.83 12.63
CA LEU A 16 -14.44 17.36 11.50
C LEU A 16 -13.36 16.47 12.10
N LEU A 17 -13.67 15.19 12.26
CA LEU A 17 -12.64 14.16 12.38
C LEU A 17 -11.80 14.28 11.11
N ALA A 18 -10.67 14.98 11.22
CA ALA A 18 -9.61 14.96 10.24
C ALA A 18 -9.06 13.54 10.22
N SER A 19 -9.68 12.67 9.44
CA SER A 19 -9.07 11.41 9.05
C SER A 19 -7.95 11.77 8.08
N GLY A 20 -6.75 12.01 8.63
CA GLY A 20 -5.50 11.97 7.89
C GLY A 20 -5.35 10.56 7.33
N ALA A 21 -5.97 10.31 6.17
CA ALA A 21 -5.58 9.18 5.37
C ALA A 21 -4.20 9.54 4.81
N SER A 22 -3.19 8.85 5.29
CA SER A 22 -1.81 8.94 4.83
C SER A 22 -1.43 7.53 4.46
N GLY A 23 -1.22 7.24 3.18
CA GLY A 23 -0.71 5.94 2.73
C GLY A 23 0.60 5.63 3.44
N HIS A 24 0.82 4.36 3.77
CA HIS A 24 2.05 3.90 4.40
C HIS A 24 2.18 2.42 4.14
N ALA A 25 3.19 2.03 3.38
CA ALA A 25 3.55 0.64 3.18
C ALA A 25 5.03 0.52 2.85
N ALA A 26 5.61 -0.62 3.18
CA ALA A 26 7.03 -0.87 2.90
C ALA A 26 7.27 -2.36 2.72
N LEU A 27 8.34 -2.66 1.99
CA LEU A 27 8.96 -3.98 2.04
C LEU A 27 9.31 -4.31 3.50
N SER A 28 8.93 -5.50 3.96
CA SER A 28 9.28 -6.01 5.30
C SER A 28 10.30 -7.15 5.21
N PHE A 29 10.29 -7.90 4.10
CA PHE A 29 11.24 -8.98 3.86
C PHE A 29 11.61 -9.12 2.37
N PRO A 30 12.91 -9.18 2.02
CA PRO A 30 14.06 -8.91 2.89
C PRO A 30 14.08 -7.46 3.38
N ARG A 31 14.71 -7.18 4.53
CA ARG A 31 14.70 -5.84 5.15
C ARG A 31 15.19 -4.78 4.14
N PRO A 32 14.48 -3.67 3.93
CA PRO A 32 14.89 -2.64 2.98
C PRO A 32 16.01 -1.77 3.51
N ARG A 33 16.85 -1.23 2.62
CA ARG A 33 17.84 -0.19 2.97
C ARG A 33 17.19 1.13 3.38
N ASN A 34 15.93 1.35 2.98
CA ASN A 34 15.09 2.46 3.42
C ASN A 34 14.83 2.44 4.95
N ALA A 35 15.11 1.32 5.62
CA ALA A 35 14.98 1.15 7.08
C ALA A 35 16.29 1.35 7.86
N ALA A 36 17.29 2.03 7.30
CA ALA A 36 18.58 2.21 7.97
C ALA A 36 18.51 3.12 9.21
N ASP A 37 17.49 3.98 9.31
CA ASP A 37 17.21 4.75 10.53
C ASP A 37 16.52 3.92 11.62
N GLY A 38 15.98 2.73 11.30
CA GLY A 38 15.34 1.84 12.26
C GLY A 38 16.26 1.31 13.38
N SER A 39 17.57 1.52 13.26
CA SER A 39 18.57 1.28 14.32
C SER A 39 19.02 2.55 15.05
N LEU A 40 18.28 3.66 14.93
CA LEU A 40 18.51 4.90 15.68
C LEU A 40 17.36 5.17 16.67
N ALA A 41 17.60 6.05 17.64
CA ALA A 41 16.53 6.57 18.48
C ALA A 41 15.55 7.45 17.66
N PRO A 42 14.24 7.41 17.93
CA PRO A 42 13.58 6.67 19.01
C PRO A 42 13.31 5.17 18.69
N TRP A 43 13.42 4.76 17.42
CA TRP A 43 13.03 3.43 16.93
C TRP A 43 13.75 2.25 17.60
N THR A 44 15.01 2.44 18.02
CA THR A 44 15.79 1.40 18.74
C THR A 44 15.19 0.99 20.07
N SER A 45 14.49 1.90 20.74
CA SER A 45 13.81 1.63 22.00
C SER A 45 12.32 1.39 21.80
N TRP A 46 11.82 1.38 20.56
CA TRP A 46 10.39 1.26 20.30
C TRP A 46 9.93 -0.19 20.26
N ALA A 47 8.85 -0.49 20.98
CA ALA A 47 8.21 -1.80 21.00
C ALA A 47 6.71 -1.69 21.37
N TYR A 48 5.90 -2.64 20.88
CA TYR A 48 4.47 -2.78 21.21
C TYR A 48 4.15 -4.27 21.43
N PRO A 49 3.15 -4.64 22.26
CA PRO A 49 2.30 -3.80 23.10
C PRO A 49 3.07 -3.11 24.23
N CYS A 50 2.60 -1.95 24.66
CA CYS A 50 3.07 -1.34 25.92
C CYS A 50 2.73 -2.28 27.08
N ASP A 51 3.72 -2.61 27.92
CA ASP A 51 3.53 -3.45 29.09
C ASP A 51 4.23 -2.87 30.34
N LYS A 52 4.26 -3.63 31.44
CA LYS A 52 4.88 -3.17 32.70
C LYS A 52 6.39 -2.90 32.58
N THR A 53 7.05 -3.49 31.58
CA THR A 53 8.49 -3.35 31.33
C THR A 53 8.79 -2.29 30.27
N HIS A 54 7.79 -1.89 29.48
CA HIS A 54 7.92 -0.90 28.42
C HIS A 54 6.66 -0.01 28.30
N SER A 55 6.74 1.22 28.77
CA SER A 55 5.65 2.21 28.73
C SER A 55 6.16 3.61 28.38
N GLY A 56 5.43 4.38 27.58
CA GLY A 56 5.78 5.76 27.22
C GLY A 56 5.58 6.05 25.73
N ALA A 57 6.12 7.18 25.25
CA ALA A 57 6.01 7.62 23.86
C ALA A 57 6.66 6.63 22.85
N ASN A 58 7.61 5.82 23.30
CA ASN A 58 8.27 4.78 22.52
C ASN A 58 7.51 3.44 22.49
N CYS A 59 6.24 3.39 22.91
CA CYS A 59 5.38 2.23 22.69
C CYS A 59 4.01 2.59 22.09
N SER A 60 3.78 3.88 21.76
CA SER A 60 2.61 4.34 21.03
C SER A 60 2.85 4.31 19.53
N ILE A 61 1.79 4.04 18.76
CA ILE A 61 1.80 4.27 17.31
C ILE A 61 1.31 5.70 17.07
N SER A 62 2.23 6.60 16.73
CA SER A 62 1.91 7.98 16.33
C SER A 62 2.35 8.22 14.89
N PHE A 63 1.51 8.90 14.12
CA PHE A 63 1.85 9.34 12.76
C PHE A 63 2.31 10.78 12.77
N CYS A 64 3.26 11.09 11.89
CA CYS A 64 3.64 12.45 11.60
C CYS A 64 2.47 13.15 10.89
N GLU A 65 1.71 13.98 11.60
CA GLU A 65 0.69 14.83 10.98
C GLU A 65 0.97 16.31 11.26
N HIS A 66 0.86 17.13 10.22
CA HIS A 66 0.91 18.59 10.31
C HIS A 66 2.18 19.18 10.97
N GLY A 67 3.33 18.51 10.84
CA GLY A 67 4.59 19.03 11.38
C GLY A 67 4.72 18.95 12.92
N HIS A 68 3.81 18.26 13.60
CA HIS A 68 3.88 17.96 15.03
C HIS A 68 3.92 16.44 15.27
N ASP A 69 4.41 16.00 16.43
CA ASP A 69 4.53 14.59 16.84
C ASP A 69 5.25 13.66 15.84
N CYS A 70 6.42 14.10 15.38
CA CYS A 70 7.19 13.47 14.31
C CYS A 70 7.78 12.07 14.62
N GLN A 71 7.35 11.35 15.65
CA GLN A 71 7.87 10.01 15.97
C GLN A 71 7.24 8.91 15.07
N GLY A 72 7.09 9.21 13.79
CA GLY A 72 6.54 8.28 12.80
C GLY A 72 7.41 7.03 12.69
N SER A 73 6.79 5.86 12.77
CA SER A 73 7.46 4.59 12.53
C SER A 73 6.62 3.72 11.63
N CYS A 74 7.29 2.77 11.00
CA CYS A 74 6.70 1.76 10.15
C CYS A 74 6.79 0.42 10.88
N PRO A 75 6.00 0.22 11.95
CA PRO A 75 6.13 -0.98 12.74
C PRO A 75 5.83 -2.21 11.89
N ILE A 76 6.62 -3.24 12.17
CA ILE A 76 6.45 -4.58 11.62
C ILE A 76 6.31 -5.54 12.79
N ALA A 77 5.84 -6.76 12.49
CA ALA A 77 5.81 -7.81 13.49
C ALA A 77 7.18 -8.01 14.18
N ALA A 78 7.16 -8.09 15.51
CA ALA A 78 8.36 -8.28 16.32
C ALA A 78 8.98 -9.66 16.17
N ARG A 79 8.23 -10.64 15.65
CA ARG A 79 8.65 -12.05 15.51
C ARG A 79 9.12 -12.66 16.84
N SER A 80 8.59 -12.15 17.96
CA SER A 80 8.94 -12.57 19.32
C SER A 80 8.12 -13.77 19.83
N GLY A 81 7.16 -14.25 19.03
CA GLY A 81 6.15 -15.23 19.45
C GLY A 81 5.02 -14.64 20.30
N VAL A 82 5.11 -13.36 20.69
CA VAL A 82 4.03 -12.65 21.37
C VAL A 82 3.04 -12.14 20.32
N LYS A 83 1.78 -12.57 20.44
CA LYS A 83 0.70 -12.17 19.53
C LYS A 83 0.51 -10.65 19.51
N GLY A 84 0.46 -10.06 18.32
CA GLY A 84 0.31 -8.62 18.13
C GLY A 84 1.54 -7.79 18.50
N ALA A 85 2.66 -8.42 18.85
CA ALA A 85 3.87 -7.67 19.19
C ALA A 85 4.52 -7.06 17.94
N LEU A 86 4.94 -5.81 18.06
CA LEU A 86 5.53 -5.03 16.97
C LEU A 86 6.87 -4.44 17.39
N THR A 87 7.69 -4.15 16.39
CA THR A 87 8.94 -3.41 16.51
C THR A 87 9.00 -2.30 15.46
N ALA A 88 9.69 -1.20 15.77
CA ALA A 88 9.95 -0.14 14.80
C ALA A 88 11.28 -0.34 14.06
N SER A 89 11.82 -1.56 14.03
CA SER A 89 13.07 -1.86 13.33
C SER A 89 13.05 -1.57 11.82
N ASN A 90 11.86 -1.41 11.23
CA ASN A 90 11.72 -0.94 9.84
C ASN A 90 11.84 0.60 9.70
N GLY A 91 12.09 1.32 10.80
CA GLY A 91 12.31 2.76 10.81
C GLY A 91 11.18 3.54 10.14
N GLN A 92 11.56 4.41 9.21
CA GLN A 92 10.61 5.18 8.38
C GLN A 92 10.47 4.63 6.95
N ALA A 93 10.72 3.33 6.70
CA ALA A 93 10.68 2.76 5.36
C ALA A 93 9.33 2.96 4.61
N CYS A 94 8.23 3.04 5.35
CA CYS A 94 6.88 3.34 4.87
C CYS A 94 6.59 4.84 4.69
N TYR A 95 7.61 5.69 4.65
CA TYR A 95 7.53 7.08 4.18
C TYR A 95 8.32 7.28 2.88
N TRP A 96 8.69 6.19 2.19
CA TRP A 96 9.42 6.24 0.92
C TRP A 96 8.47 5.96 -0.25
N PHE A 97 8.15 7.00 -1.01
CA PHE A 97 7.21 6.93 -2.12
C PHE A 97 7.48 8.04 -3.14
N SER A 98 6.64 8.12 -4.16
CA SER A 98 6.60 9.20 -5.14
C SER A 98 5.19 9.76 -5.18
N ASN A 99 5.04 11.06 -4.93
CA ASN A 99 3.73 11.73 -4.86
C ASN A 99 3.39 12.44 -6.17
N GLY A 100 2.11 12.56 -6.51
CA GLY A 100 1.66 13.27 -7.71
C GLY A 100 1.96 12.54 -9.03
N CYS A 101 2.03 11.22 -9.00
CA CYS A 101 2.32 10.34 -10.12
C CYS A 101 1.01 9.79 -10.69
N THR A 102 0.66 10.14 -11.93
CA THR A 102 -0.55 9.65 -12.61
C THR A 102 -0.20 8.97 -13.93
N VAL A 103 -1.06 8.04 -14.35
CA VAL A 103 -0.92 7.35 -15.64
C VAL A 103 -0.97 8.38 -16.77
N GLY A 104 -0.08 8.20 -17.75
CA GLY A 104 0.06 9.08 -18.89
C GLY A 104 1.05 10.22 -18.70
N CYS A 105 1.39 10.60 -17.47
CA CYS A 105 2.33 11.69 -17.26
C CYS A 105 3.78 11.24 -17.39
N ALA A 106 4.62 12.13 -17.94
CA ALA A 106 6.05 11.87 -18.11
C ALA A 106 6.84 11.95 -16.81
N ARG A 107 6.32 12.68 -15.81
CA ARG A 107 6.96 12.88 -14.50
C ARG A 107 5.90 13.08 -13.43
N CYS A 108 6.24 12.75 -12.19
CA CYS A 108 5.47 13.20 -11.03
C CYS A 108 5.70 14.69 -10.77
N ASP A 109 4.78 15.35 -10.09
CA ASP A 109 4.96 16.74 -9.63
C ASP A 109 5.41 16.84 -8.15
N GLY A 110 5.36 15.73 -7.41
CA GLY A 110 5.74 15.66 -6.00
C GLY A 110 4.81 16.41 -5.04
N SER A 111 3.64 16.88 -5.48
CA SER A 111 2.78 17.78 -4.70
C SER A 111 1.29 17.47 -4.80
N SER A 112 0.83 16.99 -5.96
CA SER A 112 -0.55 16.59 -6.15
C SER A 112 -0.89 15.37 -5.30
N ASN A 113 -2.15 15.30 -4.92
CA ASN A 113 -2.72 14.20 -4.16
C ASN A 113 -4.15 13.92 -4.66
N HIS A 114 -4.30 13.65 -5.95
CA HIS A 114 -5.61 13.55 -6.58
C HIS A 114 -6.34 12.23 -6.22
N VAL A 115 -7.66 12.38 -6.09
CA VAL A 115 -8.76 11.41 -5.86
C VAL A 115 -8.76 10.51 -4.62
N GLY A 116 -7.66 10.23 -3.94
CA GLY A 116 -7.70 9.41 -2.70
C GLY A 116 -8.24 10.16 -1.49
N HIS A 117 -8.07 11.48 -1.53
CA HIS A 117 -8.32 12.40 -0.43
C HIS A 117 -9.24 13.55 -0.84
N GLY A 118 -9.99 13.36 -1.93
CA GLY A 118 -10.98 14.32 -2.38
C GLY A 118 -12.21 14.39 -1.48
N SER A 119 -13.09 15.34 -1.81
CA SER A 119 -14.37 15.51 -1.12
C SER A 119 -15.40 14.44 -1.47
N GLN A 120 -15.09 13.50 -2.37
CA GLN A 120 -16.06 12.55 -2.89
C GLN A 120 -16.65 11.69 -1.78
N ARG A 121 -17.94 11.40 -1.90
CA ARG A 121 -18.62 10.50 -0.98
C ARG A 121 -19.47 9.53 -1.77
N PHE A 122 -19.58 8.33 -1.25
CA PHE A 122 -20.45 7.30 -1.75
C PHE A 122 -21.58 7.06 -0.74
N LEU A 123 -22.77 6.75 -1.24
CA LEU A 123 -23.95 6.52 -0.41
C LEU A 123 -24.50 5.13 -0.66
N PHE A 124 -24.85 4.42 0.41
CA PHE A 124 -25.56 3.16 0.31
C PHE A 124 -27.07 3.40 0.26
N LYS A 125 -27.71 3.16 -0.88
CA LYS A 125 -29.14 3.44 -1.11
C LYS A 125 -29.53 4.86 -0.67
N GLY A 126 -28.65 5.83 -0.95
CA GLY A 126 -28.83 7.24 -0.57
C GLY A 126 -28.50 7.58 0.90
N MET A 127 -28.02 6.62 1.70
CA MET A 127 -27.66 6.83 3.10
C MET A 127 -26.14 6.89 3.31
N SER A 128 -25.72 7.79 4.19
CA SER A 128 -24.35 7.82 4.73
C SER A 128 -24.14 6.71 5.77
N ALA A 129 -22.88 6.44 6.09
CA ALA A 129 -22.53 5.51 7.16
C ALA A 129 -23.13 5.98 8.52
N ALA A 130 -23.17 7.29 8.76
CA ALA A 130 -23.83 7.88 9.93
C ALA A 130 -25.35 7.67 9.93
N ALA A 131 -26.01 7.80 8.78
CA ALA A 131 -27.45 7.55 8.66
C ALA A 131 -27.80 6.06 8.89
N LEU A 132 -26.95 5.13 8.44
CA LEU A 132 -27.10 3.71 8.73
C LEU A 132 -27.01 3.43 10.24
N ARG A 133 -25.99 3.99 10.92
CA ARG A 133 -25.85 3.90 12.39
C ARG A 133 -27.09 4.42 13.11
N ALA A 134 -27.55 5.63 12.75
CA ALA A 134 -28.69 6.27 13.40
C ALA A 134 -30.00 5.48 13.25
N ARG A 135 -30.13 4.67 12.19
CA ARG A 135 -31.30 3.83 11.91
C ARG A 135 -31.11 2.37 12.34
N ASN A 136 -29.97 2.04 12.95
CA ASN A 136 -29.58 0.66 13.28
C ASN A 136 -29.65 -0.29 12.07
N LEU A 137 -29.26 0.20 10.89
CA LEU A 137 -29.19 -0.57 9.65
C LEU A 137 -27.74 -0.99 9.37
N SER A 138 -27.58 -2.13 8.71
CA SER A 138 -26.28 -2.62 8.21
C SER A 138 -26.39 -2.94 6.72
N ILE A 139 -25.26 -2.90 6.03
CA ILE A 139 -25.11 -3.50 4.72
C ILE A 139 -24.82 -4.98 4.97
N GLU A 140 -25.51 -5.88 4.29
CA GLU A 140 -25.30 -7.32 4.48
C GLU A 140 -23.91 -7.74 3.97
N ASP A 141 -23.56 -7.27 2.78
CA ASP A 141 -22.23 -7.41 2.19
C ASP A 141 -21.69 -6.02 1.80
N PRO A 142 -20.99 -5.33 2.71
CA PRO A 142 -20.40 -4.02 2.43
C PRO A 142 -19.23 -4.11 1.43
N PHE A 143 -18.69 -5.30 1.19
CA PHE A 143 -17.55 -5.50 0.30
C PHE A 143 -17.97 -5.68 -1.15
N SER A 144 -19.09 -6.36 -1.39
CA SER A 144 -19.64 -6.63 -2.72
C SER A 144 -21.16 -6.41 -2.75
N PRO A 145 -21.62 -5.17 -2.51
CA PRO A 145 -23.04 -4.86 -2.58
C PRO A 145 -23.55 -4.99 -4.04
N PRO A 146 -24.86 -5.20 -4.27
CA PRO A 146 -25.41 -5.20 -5.63
C PRO A 146 -25.06 -3.92 -6.40
N PRO A 147 -24.79 -4.00 -7.71
CA PRO A 147 -24.48 -2.83 -8.53
C PRO A 147 -25.45 -1.66 -8.32
N GLY A 148 -24.91 -0.47 -8.07
CA GLY A 148 -25.70 0.75 -7.84
C GLY A 148 -26.28 0.89 -6.43
N ALA A 149 -26.21 -0.15 -5.58
CA ALA A 149 -26.61 -0.02 -4.17
C ALA A 149 -25.68 0.91 -3.42
N LEU A 150 -24.40 0.95 -3.79
CA LEU A 150 -23.42 1.90 -3.29
C LEU A 150 -23.02 2.80 -4.48
N ALA A 151 -23.43 4.07 -4.43
CA ALA A 151 -23.31 4.98 -5.57
C ALA A 151 -22.60 6.28 -5.19
N LEU A 152 -21.85 6.85 -6.14
CA LEU A 152 -21.18 8.12 -6.00
C LEU A 152 -22.20 9.26 -5.80
N ASN A 153 -22.05 10.00 -4.70
CA ASN A 153 -22.84 11.19 -4.42
C ASN A 153 -22.44 12.32 -5.38
N GLN A 154 -23.33 12.60 -6.33
CA GLN A 154 -23.10 13.62 -7.36
C GLN A 154 -22.89 15.02 -6.76
N THR A 155 -23.40 15.32 -5.57
CA THR A 155 -23.18 16.62 -4.91
C THR A 155 -21.74 16.80 -4.49
N THR A 156 -21.14 15.77 -3.89
CA THR A 156 -19.74 15.83 -3.42
C THR A 156 -18.73 15.54 -4.53
N ALA A 157 -19.20 14.93 -5.64
CA ALA A 157 -18.39 14.66 -6.82
C ALA A 157 -18.22 15.85 -7.78
N LYS A 158 -19.08 16.88 -7.71
CA LYS A 158 -19.01 18.06 -8.60
C LYS A 158 -17.65 18.77 -8.61
N SER A 159 -16.90 18.70 -7.52
CA SER A 159 -15.57 19.30 -7.38
C SER A 159 -14.42 18.36 -7.80
N LEU A 160 -14.71 17.11 -8.15
CA LEU A 160 -13.68 16.16 -8.58
C LEU A 160 -13.30 16.41 -10.03
N ALA A 161 -12.09 16.88 -10.25
CA ALA A 161 -11.46 16.79 -11.57
C ALA A 161 -10.83 15.40 -11.73
N ILE A 162 -11.53 14.48 -12.40
CA ILE A 162 -10.98 13.18 -12.83
C ILE A 162 -10.09 13.44 -14.04
N ALA A 163 -8.85 13.82 -13.79
CA ALA A 163 -7.87 14.16 -14.80
C ALA A 163 -6.47 13.72 -14.35
N PRO A 164 -5.54 13.46 -15.29
CA PRO A 164 -4.14 13.25 -14.94
C PRO A 164 -3.50 14.57 -14.47
N ASN A 165 -2.38 14.48 -13.75
CA ASN A 165 -1.65 15.64 -13.23
C ASN A 165 -0.81 16.38 -14.29
N CYS A 166 -1.09 16.15 -15.57
CA CYS A 166 -0.35 16.72 -16.70
C CYS A 166 -1.30 17.04 -17.87
N ALA A 167 -0.90 18.01 -18.69
CA ALA A 167 -1.73 18.49 -19.80
C ALA A 167 -1.86 17.50 -20.98
N ASP A 168 -0.90 16.60 -21.16
CA ASP A 168 -0.77 15.74 -22.34
C ASP A 168 -0.37 14.31 -21.95
N PRO A 169 -1.33 13.50 -21.47
CA PRO A 169 -1.08 12.12 -21.05
C PRO A 169 -0.75 11.22 -22.27
N LYS A 170 0.38 10.51 -22.20
CA LYS A 170 0.91 9.67 -23.29
C LYS A 170 0.49 8.21 -23.27
N THR A 171 -0.01 7.73 -22.14
CA THR A 171 -0.47 6.35 -21.94
C THR A 171 -1.87 6.37 -21.36
N ALA A 172 -2.71 5.46 -21.82
CA ALA A 172 -4.05 5.27 -21.29
C ALA A 172 -4.04 4.22 -20.17
N PRO A 173 -4.93 4.35 -19.18
CA PRO A 173 -5.29 3.27 -18.27
C PRO A 173 -5.59 1.95 -19.00
N THR A 174 -5.12 0.83 -18.45
CA THR A 174 -5.26 -0.53 -19.01
C THR A 174 -6.06 -1.48 -18.10
N VAL A 175 -6.09 -1.23 -16.79
CA VAL A 175 -6.86 -2.05 -15.83
C VAL A 175 -8.32 -1.59 -15.81
N CYS A 176 -9.16 -2.29 -16.57
CA CYS A 176 -10.61 -2.12 -16.57
C CYS A 176 -11.38 -3.28 -15.92
N ASP A 177 -10.72 -4.43 -15.68
CA ASP A 177 -11.35 -5.59 -15.06
C ASP A 177 -11.69 -5.27 -13.58
N PRO A 178 -12.97 -5.31 -13.17
CA PRO A 178 -13.36 -5.02 -11.79
C PRO A 178 -12.72 -5.96 -10.77
N ARG A 179 -12.31 -7.18 -11.17
CA ARG A 179 -11.61 -8.13 -10.27
C ARG A 179 -10.25 -7.61 -9.83
N LEU A 180 -9.58 -6.84 -10.68
CA LEU A 180 -8.26 -6.26 -10.43
C LEU A 180 -8.33 -4.95 -9.63
N ARG A 181 -9.48 -4.26 -9.60
CA ARG A 181 -9.63 -3.00 -8.87
C ARG A 181 -9.88 -3.22 -7.37
N THR A 182 -9.40 -2.31 -6.55
CA THR A 182 -9.50 -2.38 -5.07
C THR A 182 -10.50 -1.39 -4.48
N ALA A 183 -10.76 -0.29 -5.19
CA ALA A 183 -11.68 0.77 -4.82
C ALA A 183 -12.53 1.14 -6.03
N ASN A 184 -13.70 1.73 -5.79
CA ASN A 184 -14.68 2.07 -6.82
C ASN A 184 -14.92 0.97 -7.87
N THR A 185 -14.97 -0.29 -7.42
CA THR A 185 -14.83 -1.48 -8.30
C THR A 185 -15.99 -1.64 -9.28
N GLN A 186 -17.12 -0.99 -9.04
CA GLN A 186 -18.35 -1.10 -9.83
C GLN A 186 -18.51 0.01 -10.87
N ALA A 187 -17.63 1.02 -10.91
CA ALA A 187 -17.72 2.07 -11.92
C ALA A 187 -17.38 1.53 -13.32
N ALA A 188 -18.13 1.96 -14.33
CA ALA A 188 -17.80 1.67 -15.73
C ALA A 188 -16.43 2.29 -16.07
N CYS A 189 -15.56 1.54 -16.75
CA CYS A 189 -14.18 2.00 -16.99
C CYS A 189 -14.15 3.34 -17.75
N GLY A 190 -13.47 4.33 -17.17
CA GLY A 190 -13.33 5.67 -17.76
C GLY A 190 -14.59 6.53 -17.76
N SER A 191 -15.66 6.09 -17.07
CA SER A 191 -16.84 6.93 -16.90
C SER A 191 -16.57 8.06 -15.90
N LYS A 192 -17.48 9.05 -15.83
CA LYS A 192 -17.42 10.13 -14.84
C LYS A 192 -17.55 9.63 -13.39
N GLU A 193 -18.02 8.39 -13.20
CA GLU A 193 -18.08 7.72 -11.90
C GLU A 193 -16.77 6.99 -11.57
N ASP A 194 -15.88 6.75 -12.53
CA ASP A 194 -14.58 6.10 -12.35
C ASP A 194 -13.54 7.07 -11.79
N VAL A 195 -13.74 7.48 -10.53
CA VAL A 195 -12.94 8.55 -9.91
C VAL A 195 -11.44 8.22 -9.85
N TYR A 196 -11.06 6.94 -9.84
CA TYR A 196 -9.65 6.49 -9.76
C TYR A 196 -9.01 6.23 -11.12
N TYR A 197 -9.64 6.63 -12.24
CA TYR A 197 -9.22 6.23 -13.59
C TYR A 197 -7.75 6.53 -13.94
N TYR A 198 -7.17 7.59 -13.39
CA TYR A 198 -5.77 7.98 -13.67
C TYR A 198 -4.76 7.57 -12.59
N SER A 199 -5.20 6.86 -11.54
CA SER A 199 -4.32 6.38 -10.48
C SER A 199 -3.28 5.37 -11.01
N PRO A 200 -2.09 5.28 -10.41
CA PRO A 200 -1.01 4.40 -10.86
C PRO A 200 -1.42 2.96 -11.17
N TRP A 201 -2.26 2.33 -10.31
CA TRP A 201 -2.68 0.95 -10.50
C TRP A 201 -3.47 0.73 -11.79
N ARG A 202 -4.07 1.79 -12.34
CA ARG A 202 -4.84 1.71 -13.56
C ARG A 202 -4.00 1.40 -14.79
N ALA A 203 -2.68 1.53 -14.73
CA ALA A 203 -1.76 0.97 -15.73
C ALA A 203 -0.47 0.51 -15.02
N PRO A 204 -0.41 -0.74 -14.53
CA PRO A 204 0.64 -1.19 -13.62
C PRO A 204 2.05 -0.98 -14.21
N GLY A 205 2.87 -0.18 -13.53
CA GLY A 205 4.24 0.15 -13.92
C GLY A 205 4.39 1.37 -14.81
N ALA A 206 3.28 1.88 -15.35
CA ALA A 206 3.31 2.95 -16.34
C ALA A 206 3.45 4.34 -15.71
N ALA A 207 2.90 4.54 -14.51
CA ALA A 207 3.06 5.81 -13.80
C ALA A 207 4.56 6.08 -13.57
N PRO A 208 5.00 7.35 -13.72
CA PRO A 208 6.37 7.73 -13.41
C PRO A 208 6.62 7.61 -11.91
N VAL A 209 7.89 7.66 -11.51
CA VAL A 209 8.31 7.77 -10.11
C VAL A 209 9.32 8.90 -10.00
N ILE A 210 9.43 9.48 -8.80
CA ILE A 210 10.50 10.43 -8.49
C ILE A 210 11.82 9.68 -8.31
N ASP A 211 11.78 8.55 -7.60
CA ASP A 211 12.92 7.65 -7.40
C ASP A 211 12.46 6.19 -7.39
N ALA A 212 13.24 5.31 -8.03
CA ALA A 212 12.89 3.89 -8.18
C ALA A 212 12.88 3.13 -6.84
N CYS A 213 13.63 3.59 -5.84
CA CYS A 213 13.63 3.02 -4.50
C CYS A 213 12.87 3.89 -3.49
N GLY A 214 12.01 4.79 -3.99
CA GLY A 214 11.22 5.73 -3.22
C GLY A 214 12.00 6.99 -2.84
N MET A 215 11.28 8.08 -2.56
CA MET A 215 11.85 9.32 -2.04
C MET A 215 11.35 9.54 -0.61
N ALA A 216 12.25 9.91 0.30
CA ALA A 216 11.91 10.18 1.69
C ALA A 216 10.86 11.30 1.77
N GLY A 217 9.65 10.94 2.23
CA GLY A 217 8.49 11.81 2.33
C GLY A 217 7.84 12.16 0.99
N GLY A 218 8.16 11.46 -0.10
CA GLY A 218 7.38 11.49 -1.35
C GLY A 218 7.50 12.71 -2.25
N ARG A 219 8.34 13.70 -1.93
CA ARG A 219 8.43 14.99 -2.64
C ARG A 219 9.86 15.34 -3.02
N PHE A 220 10.01 16.07 -4.11
CA PHE A 220 11.32 16.53 -4.59
C PHE A 220 12.05 17.38 -3.52
N PRO A 221 13.39 17.31 -3.47
CA PRO A 221 14.19 18.20 -2.63
C PRO A 221 13.77 19.67 -2.81
N GLY A 222 13.52 20.36 -1.69
CA GLY A 222 13.09 21.76 -1.67
C GLY A 222 11.57 21.98 -1.66
N GLN A 223 10.74 20.96 -1.89
CA GLN A 223 9.28 21.09 -1.78
C GLN A 223 8.75 21.08 -0.33
N GLY A 224 9.61 20.74 0.65
CA GLY A 224 9.27 20.70 2.07
C GLY A 224 8.22 19.64 2.42
N VAL A 225 7.58 19.79 3.58
CA VAL A 225 6.47 18.92 4.02
C VAL A 225 5.21 19.23 3.23
N GLY A 226 4.41 18.21 2.91
CA GLY A 226 3.14 18.32 2.18
C GLY A 226 1.99 17.53 2.81
N GLY A 227 0.81 17.64 2.19
CA GLY A 227 -0.32 16.75 2.51
C GLY A 227 -0.06 15.31 2.08
N ALA A 228 -1.04 14.42 2.31
CA ALA A 228 -1.00 13.03 1.83
C ALA A 228 0.10 12.13 2.45
N GLY A 229 0.59 12.46 3.65
CA GLY A 229 1.71 11.74 4.25
C GLY A 229 3.08 12.17 3.75
N ALA A 230 3.16 13.27 3.02
CA ALA A 230 4.39 13.77 2.43
C ALA A 230 5.27 14.50 3.47
N GLN A 231 5.62 13.77 4.54
CA GLN A 231 6.41 14.21 5.68
C GLN A 231 7.36 13.10 6.10
N PHE A 232 8.65 13.41 6.23
CA PHE A 232 9.67 12.51 6.71
C PHE A 232 10.42 13.14 7.89
N GLN A 233 10.62 12.40 8.97
CA GLN A 233 11.41 12.88 10.10
C GLN A 233 12.89 12.74 9.77
N ASN A 234 13.63 13.85 9.77
CA ASN A 234 15.08 13.78 9.60
C ASN A 234 15.72 12.97 10.75
N SER A 235 16.63 12.07 10.40
CA SER A 235 17.49 11.34 11.30
C SER A 235 18.95 11.75 11.07
N SER A 236 19.90 11.10 11.75
CA SER A 236 21.33 11.34 11.49
C SER A 236 21.81 10.74 10.17
N VAL A 237 21.01 9.90 9.50
CA VAL A 237 21.41 9.19 8.27
C VAL A 237 20.53 9.50 7.06
N MET A 238 19.35 10.09 7.25
CA MET A 238 18.37 10.37 6.20
C MET A 238 17.59 11.65 6.51
N ARG A 239 17.09 12.31 5.46
CA ARG A 239 16.25 13.50 5.55
C ARG A 239 15.19 13.53 4.46
N GLN A 240 14.17 14.35 4.66
CA GLN A 240 13.15 14.65 3.66
C GLN A 240 13.78 14.95 2.28
N GLY A 241 13.29 14.26 1.25
CA GLY A 241 13.74 14.41 -0.13
C GLY A 241 14.96 13.56 -0.52
N ASP A 242 15.57 12.82 0.40
CA ASP A 242 16.64 11.87 0.03
C ASP A 242 16.08 10.78 -0.91
N ALA A 243 16.88 10.40 -1.91
CA ALA A 243 16.53 9.38 -2.90
C ALA A 243 16.94 7.99 -2.42
N GLY A 244 16.02 7.02 -2.47
CA GLY A 244 16.27 5.66 -2.00
C GLY A 244 17.35 4.94 -2.82
N SER A 245 17.43 5.28 -4.12
CA SER A 245 18.42 4.73 -5.05
C SER A 245 19.85 5.18 -4.70
N ALA A 246 19.98 6.32 -4.02
CA ALA A 246 21.25 6.91 -3.59
C ALA A 246 21.64 6.51 -2.15
N LEU A 247 20.80 5.77 -1.43
CA LEU A 247 21.13 5.29 -0.09
C LEU A 247 22.37 4.39 -0.12
N PRO A 248 23.25 4.48 0.89
CA PRO A 248 24.43 3.65 0.98
C PRO A 248 24.07 2.17 0.89
N ARG A 249 24.90 1.44 0.15
CA ARG A 249 24.76 0.00 0.00
C ARG A 249 25.10 -0.72 1.31
N GLY A 250 24.17 -1.54 1.80
CA GLY A 250 24.37 -2.35 3.00
C GLY A 250 24.95 -3.75 2.73
N PRO A 251 25.15 -4.57 3.77
CA PRO A 251 25.29 -6.02 3.61
C PRO A 251 23.99 -6.60 3.01
N PRO A 252 24.05 -7.76 2.31
CA PRO A 252 22.84 -8.43 1.82
C PRO A 252 21.90 -8.77 2.98
N ALA A 253 20.62 -8.39 2.86
CA ALA A 253 19.56 -8.76 3.78
C ALA A 253 19.08 -10.22 3.54
N ALA A 254 19.37 -10.78 2.35
CA ALA A 254 19.11 -12.17 2.02
C ALA A 254 20.13 -12.72 1.01
N VAL A 255 20.32 -14.04 1.03
CA VAL A 255 21.05 -14.80 0.02
C VAL A 255 20.05 -15.68 -0.72
N TRP A 256 20.00 -15.55 -2.04
CA TRP A 256 19.12 -16.31 -2.92
C TRP A 256 19.93 -17.10 -3.94
N ARG A 257 19.35 -18.17 -4.44
CA ARG A 257 19.96 -18.99 -5.49
C ARG A 257 19.25 -18.73 -6.81
N ALA A 258 19.99 -18.57 -7.90
CA ALA A 258 19.40 -18.50 -9.23
C ALA A 258 18.55 -19.76 -9.50
N GLY A 259 17.34 -19.58 -10.04
CA GLY A 259 16.37 -20.66 -10.27
C GLY A 259 15.42 -20.95 -9.10
N ASP A 260 15.70 -20.45 -7.89
CA ASP A 260 14.80 -20.62 -6.75
C ASP A 260 13.61 -19.63 -6.80
N SER A 261 12.63 -19.90 -5.95
CA SER A 261 11.49 -19.00 -5.67
C SER A 261 11.53 -18.49 -4.23
N PRO A 262 12.41 -17.53 -3.90
CA PRO A 262 12.52 -16.95 -2.57
C PRO A 262 11.24 -16.26 -2.11
N GLU A 263 11.05 -16.24 -0.79
CA GLU A 263 9.97 -15.49 -0.14
C GLU A 263 10.28 -13.98 -0.13
N VAL A 264 9.25 -13.18 -0.36
CA VAL A 264 9.24 -11.72 -0.19
C VAL A 264 7.99 -11.33 0.59
N GLY A 265 8.07 -10.22 1.33
CA GLY A 265 6.97 -9.75 2.17
C GLY A 265 6.95 -8.24 2.28
N TRP A 266 5.76 -7.67 2.38
CA TRP A 266 5.54 -6.25 2.61
C TRP A 266 4.40 -6.04 3.60
N THR A 267 4.45 -4.92 4.33
CA THR A 267 3.39 -4.52 5.25
C THR A 267 2.69 -3.28 4.72
N VAL A 268 1.40 -3.18 5.03
CA VAL A 268 0.57 -2.01 4.72
C VAL A 268 -0.09 -1.52 5.99
N MET A 269 0.10 -0.24 6.24
CA MET A 269 -0.34 0.47 7.42
C MET A 269 -1.47 1.44 7.09
N ALA A 270 -1.45 1.98 5.88
CA ALA A 270 -2.59 2.65 5.30
C ALA A 270 -2.71 2.23 3.84
N ASN A 271 -3.84 1.61 3.54
CA ASN A 271 -4.09 0.87 2.32
C ASN A 271 -4.81 1.76 1.34
N HIS A 272 -4.09 2.15 0.29
CA HIS A 272 -4.62 2.85 -0.87
C HIS A 272 -5.01 1.90 -2.01
N GLY A 273 -5.28 0.64 -1.66
CA GLY A 273 -5.67 -0.38 -2.61
C GLY A 273 -4.55 -0.71 -3.59
N GLY A 274 -4.84 -0.74 -4.88
CA GLY A 274 -3.85 -0.86 -5.94
C GLY A 274 -3.27 -2.27 -6.13
N GLY A 275 -2.03 -2.31 -6.61
CA GLY A 275 -1.31 -3.56 -6.84
C GLY A 275 0.19 -3.36 -7.00
N TYR A 276 0.94 -4.45 -6.90
CA TYR A 276 2.37 -4.42 -6.64
C TYR A 276 3.14 -5.45 -7.48
N ALA A 277 4.45 -5.21 -7.59
CA ALA A 277 5.39 -6.08 -8.28
C ALA A 277 6.79 -6.01 -7.64
N TYR A 278 7.61 -6.99 -8.00
CA TYR A 278 9.00 -7.10 -7.59
C TYR A 278 9.92 -7.12 -8.80
N ARG A 279 11.10 -6.49 -8.68
CA ARG A 279 12.11 -6.43 -9.75
C ARG A 279 13.51 -6.50 -9.16
N LEU A 280 14.49 -6.89 -9.97
CA LEU A 280 15.90 -6.84 -9.60
C LEU A 280 16.69 -5.88 -10.49
N ALA A 281 17.73 -5.28 -9.92
CA ALA A 281 18.78 -4.58 -10.64
C ALA A 281 20.15 -5.03 -10.12
N PRO A 282 21.17 -5.18 -10.98
CA PRO A 282 22.54 -5.34 -10.51
C PRO A 282 22.93 -4.19 -9.58
N ALA A 283 23.57 -4.49 -8.44
CA ALA A 283 23.83 -3.49 -7.39
C ALA A 283 24.94 -2.49 -7.75
N ASP A 284 25.65 -2.71 -8.86
CA ASP A 284 26.65 -1.83 -9.47
C ASP A 284 26.10 -1.03 -10.66
N ALA A 285 24.87 -1.32 -11.11
CA ALA A 285 24.19 -0.55 -12.14
C ALA A 285 23.47 0.68 -11.55
N PRO A 286 23.20 1.71 -12.35
CA PRO A 286 22.31 2.79 -11.94
C PRO A 286 20.93 2.27 -11.54
N LEU A 287 20.49 2.53 -10.32
CA LEU A 287 19.21 2.05 -9.76
C LEU A 287 18.04 2.92 -10.22
N THR A 288 17.78 2.94 -11.53
CA THR A 288 16.65 3.65 -12.16
C THR A 288 15.50 2.69 -12.47
N GLU A 289 14.29 3.22 -12.71
CA GLU A 289 13.15 2.41 -13.17
C GLU A 289 13.52 1.60 -14.42
N ASP A 290 14.23 2.20 -15.38
CA ASP A 290 14.61 1.52 -16.61
C ASP A 290 15.59 0.37 -16.37
N THR A 291 16.42 0.43 -15.33
CA THR A 291 17.26 -0.70 -14.93
C THR A 291 16.42 -1.81 -14.31
N PHE A 292 15.53 -1.48 -13.37
CA PHE A 292 14.66 -2.48 -12.73
C PHE A 292 13.70 -3.14 -13.73
N ARG A 293 13.20 -2.39 -14.72
CA ARG A 293 12.34 -2.90 -15.80
C ARG A 293 13.01 -3.96 -16.67
N LYS A 294 14.34 -4.11 -16.63
CA LYS A 294 15.04 -5.18 -17.38
C LYS A 294 14.91 -6.55 -16.73
N LEU A 295 14.58 -6.63 -15.44
CA LEU A 295 14.49 -7.89 -14.71
C LEU A 295 13.28 -7.88 -13.75
N PRO A 296 12.04 -7.84 -14.29
CA PRO A 296 10.85 -8.07 -13.49
C PRO A 296 10.81 -9.53 -13.02
N LEU A 297 10.36 -9.75 -11.79
CA LEU A 297 10.20 -11.09 -11.23
C LEU A 297 8.75 -11.57 -11.37
N ALA A 298 8.57 -12.79 -11.86
CA ALA A 298 7.27 -13.43 -11.86
C ALA A 298 6.92 -13.92 -10.45
N PHE A 299 5.65 -13.88 -10.07
CA PHE A 299 5.19 -14.55 -8.86
C PHE A 299 5.14 -16.06 -9.07
N ASP A 300 5.52 -16.83 -8.05
CA ASP A 300 5.47 -18.28 -8.06
C ASP A 300 4.51 -18.80 -6.97
N GLY A 301 3.44 -19.49 -7.39
CA GLY A 301 2.47 -20.09 -6.48
C GLY A 301 1.56 -19.08 -5.74
N PRO A 302 0.87 -19.53 -4.68
CA PRO A 302 -0.10 -18.72 -3.95
C PRO A 302 0.55 -17.59 -3.14
N SER A 303 -0.23 -16.55 -2.84
CA SER A 303 0.10 -15.53 -1.85
C SER A 303 -0.30 -16.00 -0.45
N ALA A 304 0.13 -15.30 0.60
CA ALA A 304 -0.37 -15.46 1.96
C ALA A 304 -0.56 -14.12 2.66
N LEU A 305 -1.55 -14.05 3.56
CA LEU A 305 -1.51 -13.09 4.67
C LEU A 305 -0.84 -13.80 5.85
N ARG A 306 0.12 -13.13 6.49
CA ARG A 306 0.85 -13.64 7.66
C ARG A 306 0.70 -12.67 8.83
N TRP A 307 0.36 -13.19 10.01
CA TRP A 307 0.26 -12.40 11.23
C TRP A 307 1.47 -12.62 12.12
N ASP A 308 1.88 -11.55 12.82
CA ASP A 308 2.92 -11.58 13.85
C ASP A 308 4.29 -12.11 13.36
N GLY A 309 4.48 -12.14 12.04
CA GLY A 309 5.68 -12.65 11.38
C GLY A 309 5.90 -14.15 11.55
N ASP A 310 4.89 -14.89 12.00
CA ASP A 310 4.93 -16.33 12.24
C ASP A 310 4.33 -17.10 11.04
N ARG A 311 5.14 -17.98 10.43
CA ARG A 311 4.73 -18.83 9.30
C ARG A 311 3.58 -19.77 9.65
N ALA A 312 3.40 -20.15 10.92
CA ALA A 312 2.28 -20.97 11.34
C ALA A 312 0.93 -20.25 11.20
N THR A 313 0.94 -18.91 11.08
CA THR A 313 -0.26 -18.10 10.87
C THR A 313 -0.58 -17.87 9.39
N ASP A 314 0.24 -18.40 8.47
CA ASP A 314 0.07 -18.22 7.04
C ASP A 314 -1.33 -18.65 6.60
N MET A 315 -2.07 -17.69 6.07
CA MET A 315 -3.33 -17.94 5.41
C MET A 315 -3.13 -17.76 3.91
N ARG A 316 -2.93 -18.88 3.23
CA ARG A 316 -2.65 -18.93 1.79
C ARG A 316 -3.92 -18.74 0.96
N PHE A 317 -3.77 -18.04 -0.16
CA PHE A 317 -4.81 -17.89 -1.16
C PHE A 317 -4.19 -17.79 -2.55
N ASP A 318 -4.89 -18.32 -3.55
CA ASP A 318 -4.43 -18.26 -4.93
C ASP A 318 -4.89 -16.96 -5.59
N SER A 319 -3.96 -16.01 -5.70
CA SER A 319 -4.17 -14.72 -6.37
C SER A 319 -4.48 -14.88 -7.85
N ALA A 320 -3.89 -15.86 -8.54
CA ALA A 320 -4.14 -16.07 -9.96
C ALA A 320 -5.54 -16.65 -10.20
N ALA A 321 -5.94 -17.66 -9.43
CA ALA A 321 -7.27 -18.26 -9.51
C ALA A 321 -8.41 -17.26 -9.20
N ARG A 322 -8.13 -16.26 -8.36
CA ARG A 322 -9.06 -15.15 -8.06
C ARG A 322 -9.14 -14.09 -9.16
N GLY A 323 -8.29 -14.16 -10.19
CA GLY A 323 -8.17 -13.11 -11.20
C GLY A 323 -7.51 -11.84 -10.65
N TRP A 324 -6.66 -11.97 -9.62
CA TRP A 324 -5.96 -10.87 -8.95
C TRP A 324 -4.51 -10.73 -9.42
N GLN A 325 -4.14 -11.39 -10.52
CA GLN A 325 -2.84 -11.28 -11.15
C GLN A 325 -3.00 -10.80 -12.59
N VAL A 326 -2.14 -9.89 -13.03
CA VAL A 326 -2.19 -9.28 -14.36
C VAL A 326 -0.80 -9.12 -14.96
N SER A 327 -0.69 -9.40 -16.26
CA SER A 327 0.52 -9.17 -17.07
C SER A 327 0.23 -8.45 -18.40
N THR A 328 -1.04 -8.27 -18.74
CA THR A 328 -1.48 -7.51 -19.92
C THR A 328 -1.58 -6.04 -19.57
N GLY A 329 -1.07 -5.17 -20.45
CA GLY A 329 -1.13 -3.71 -20.25
C GLY A 329 -0.22 -3.21 -19.12
N THR A 330 0.80 -3.99 -18.75
CA THR A 330 1.79 -3.66 -17.71
C THR A 330 3.07 -3.08 -18.33
N VAL A 331 3.87 -2.41 -17.51
CA VAL A 331 5.18 -1.87 -17.90
C VAL A 331 6.28 -2.43 -16.98
N PRO A 332 7.28 -3.15 -17.52
CA PRO A 332 7.43 -3.52 -18.93
C PRO A 332 6.34 -4.51 -19.37
N ALA A 333 6.09 -4.59 -20.67
CA ALA A 333 5.06 -5.47 -21.22
C ALA A 333 5.28 -6.94 -20.78
N GLY A 334 4.23 -7.58 -20.29
CA GLY A 334 4.29 -8.96 -19.81
C GLY A 334 4.84 -9.11 -18.38
N SER A 335 5.26 -8.04 -17.71
CA SER A 335 5.61 -8.10 -16.28
C SER A 335 4.40 -8.49 -15.45
N SER A 336 4.61 -9.35 -14.45
CA SER A 336 3.55 -9.85 -13.60
C SER A 336 3.33 -8.93 -12.40
N TRP A 337 2.06 -8.60 -12.13
CA TRP A 337 1.61 -7.79 -11.00
C TRP A 337 0.50 -8.50 -10.25
N ARG A 338 0.41 -8.27 -8.93
CA ARG A 338 -0.69 -8.75 -8.10
C ARG A 338 -1.46 -7.57 -7.52
N LYS A 339 -2.79 -7.67 -7.51
CA LYS A 339 -3.68 -6.78 -6.77
C LYS A 339 -3.38 -6.91 -5.28
N ASN A 340 -3.41 -5.79 -4.56
CA ASN A 340 -3.37 -5.78 -3.10
C ASN A 340 -4.55 -6.60 -2.54
N PRO A 341 -4.30 -7.67 -1.75
CA PRO A 341 -5.34 -8.62 -1.33
C PRO A 341 -6.22 -8.10 -0.18
N ILE A 342 -5.92 -6.93 0.37
CA ILE A 342 -6.63 -6.35 1.52
C ILE A 342 -7.65 -5.31 1.00
N PRO A 343 -8.97 -5.50 1.24
CA PRO A 343 -9.99 -4.52 0.87
C PRO A 343 -9.77 -3.16 1.51
N SER A 344 -10.25 -2.13 0.82
CA SER A 344 -10.26 -0.78 1.37
C SER A 344 -11.41 -0.63 2.37
N GLY A 345 -11.17 0.07 3.48
CA GLY A 345 -12.01 0.07 4.67
C GLY A 345 -13.17 1.06 4.67
N LEU A 346 -13.09 2.10 3.84
CA LEU A 346 -13.88 3.30 3.98
C LEU A 346 -14.71 3.51 2.72
N TRP A 347 -15.63 2.58 2.47
CA TRP A 347 -16.48 2.58 1.29
C TRP A 347 -17.20 3.91 1.04
N GLU A 348 -17.52 4.69 2.09
CA GLU A 348 -18.14 6.01 1.99
C GLU A 348 -17.22 7.04 1.32
N ARG A 349 -15.91 6.83 1.33
CA ARG A 349 -14.90 7.63 0.61
C ARG A 349 -14.40 6.94 -0.65
N GLU A 350 -14.15 5.63 -0.57
CA GLU A 350 -13.41 4.84 -1.55
C GLU A 350 -14.33 4.11 -2.55
N GLY A 351 -15.62 4.06 -2.28
CA GLY A 351 -16.58 3.34 -3.10
C GLY A 351 -16.61 1.83 -2.83
N PRO A 352 -17.28 1.05 -3.69
CA PRO A 352 -17.30 -0.40 -3.55
C PRO A 352 -15.90 -0.99 -3.63
N THR A 353 -15.61 -1.97 -2.78
CA THR A 353 -14.32 -2.67 -2.75
C THR A 353 -14.51 -4.12 -3.26
N PHE A 354 -13.89 -5.10 -2.60
CA PHE A 354 -13.99 -6.52 -2.91
C PHE A 354 -14.02 -7.35 -1.62
N ARG A 355 -14.55 -8.58 -1.71
CA ARG A 355 -14.59 -9.48 -0.55
C ARG A 355 -13.17 -9.85 -0.08
N PRO A 356 -12.91 -9.83 1.24
CA PRO A 356 -11.63 -10.26 1.79
C PRO A 356 -11.35 -11.73 1.46
N VAL A 357 -10.08 -12.11 1.58
CA VAL A 357 -9.61 -13.48 1.30
C VAL A 357 -10.13 -14.54 2.29
N CYS A 358 -10.67 -14.12 3.44
CA CYS A 358 -11.28 -14.96 4.45
C CYS A 358 -12.60 -14.39 4.95
N ASP A 359 -13.39 -15.21 5.63
CA ASP A 359 -14.62 -14.76 6.28
C ASP A 359 -14.31 -13.85 7.47
N GLU A 360 -14.99 -12.70 7.49
CA GLU A 360 -14.88 -11.73 8.57
C GLU A 360 -15.94 -11.98 9.66
N SER A 361 -15.64 -11.53 10.87
CA SER A 361 -16.60 -11.58 11.96
C SER A 361 -17.83 -10.72 11.64
N ALA A 362 -19.00 -11.08 12.17
CA ALA A 362 -20.22 -10.26 12.00
C ALA A 362 -20.04 -8.83 12.52
N ALA A 363 -19.17 -8.65 13.52
CA ALA A 363 -18.85 -7.35 14.06
C ALA A 363 -17.93 -6.54 13.14
N CYS A 364 -16.96 -7.18 12.47
CA CYS A 364 -16.20 -6.55 11.39
C CYS A 364 -17.11 -6.13 10.23
N VAL A 365 -18.01 -7.01 9.76
CA VAL A 365 -18.98 -6.71 8.68
C VAL A 365 -19.88 -5.52 9.06
N ARG A 366 -20.41 -5.52 10.29
CA ARG A 366 -21.20 -4.39 10.82
C ARG A 366 -20.36 -3.12 10.88
N GLY A 367 -19.12 -3.24 11.34
CA GLY A 367 -18.20 -2.11 11.41
C GLY A 367 -18.04 -1.50 10.03
N TYR A 368 -17.71 -2.31 9.03
CA TYR A 368 -17.51 -1.89 7.63
C TYR A 368 -18.74 -1.16 7.12
N SER A 369 -19.91 -1.78 7.30
CA SER A 369 -21.20 -1.23 6.90
C SER A 369 -21.49 0.14 7.49
N THR A 370 -21.10 0.32 8.76
CA THR A 370 -21.44 1.51 9.51
C THR A 370 -20.31 2.51 9.56
N GLY A 371 -19.10 2.22 9.09
CA GLY A 371 -17.96 3.15 9.12
C GLY A 371 -17.23 3.20 10.47
N GLY A 372 -17.26 2.12 11.28
CA GLY A 372 -16.20 1.91 12.26
C GLY A 372 -16.13 0.48 12.83
N ALA A 373 -14.93 -0.13 12.82
CA ALA A 373 -14.62 -1.38 13.53
C ALA A 373 -13.59 -1.16 14.64
N ALA A 374 -13.63 -1.97 15.70
CA ALA A 374 -12.60 -1.93 16.73
C ALA A 374 -11.27 -2.51 16.20
N GLN A 375 -10.14 -2.08 16.78
CA GLN A 375 -8.83 -2.63 16.45
C GLN A 375 -8.81 -4.15 16.73
N GLY A 376 -8.34 -4.93 15.75
CA GLY A 376 -8.24 -6.38 15.84
C GLY A 376 -9.54 -7.15 15.57
N GLU A 377 -10.65 -6.46 15.29
CA GLU A 377 -11.95 -7.08 15.02
C GLU A 377 -12.06 -7.64 13.59
N CYS A 378 -11.48 -6.91 12.64
CA CYS A 378 -11.34 -7.32 11.25
C CYS A 378 -10.01 -8.04 11.05
N ARG A 379 -10.05 -9.25 10.51
CA ARG A 379 -8.88 -10.12 10.36
C ARG A 379 -8.15 -9.87 9.03
N CYS A 380 -8.80 -10.19 7.92
CA CYS A 380 -8.19 -10.26 6.59
C CYS A 380 -8.38 -8.99 5.77
N SER A 381 -9.41 -8.24 6.12
CA SER A 381 -9.62 -6.86 5.70
C SER A 381 -8.80 -5.86 6.53
N GLY A 382 -8.38 -6.27 7.73
CA GLY A 382 -7.44 -5.55 8.59
C GLY A 382 -7.91 -4.16 9.04
N TRP A 383 -9.17 -3.81 8.79
CA TRP A 383 -9.68 -2.47 9.01
C TRP A 383 -10.04 -2.19 10.45
N SER A 384 -9.74 -0.96 10.89
CA SER A 384 -10.15 -0.44 12.19
C SER A 384 -10.40 1.07 12.08
N ASN A 385 -11.27 1.61 12.95
CA ASN A 385 -11.56 3.04 12.97
C ASN A 385 -10.50 3.79 13.78
N GLY A 386 -9.69 4.62 13.13
CA GLY A 386 -8.70 5.48 13.79
C GLY A 386 -7.40 4.78 14.19
N GLY A 387 -7.10 3.61 13.62
CA GLY A 387 -5.82 2.93 13.77
C GLY A 387 -5.21 2.59 12.41
N PRO A 388 -3.88 2.43 12.34
CA PRO A 388 -3.27 1.84 11.16
C PRO A 388 -3.85 0.47 10.87
N LEU A 389 -3.90 0.11 9.60
CA LEU A 389 -4.07 -1.27 9.19
C LEU A 389 -2.98 -2.08 9.85
N LEU A 390 -3.45 -3.13 10.51
CA LEU A 390 -2.73 -4.10 11.31
C LEU A 390 -1.23 -4.20 10.95
N PRO A 391 -0.31 -3.47 11.65
CA PRO A 391 1.13 -3.53 11.36
C PRO A 391 1.75 -4.91 11.62
N ASN A 392 1.00 -5.82 12.23
CA ASN A 392 1.37 -7.21 12.38
C ASN A 392 0.98 -8.10 11.18
N VAL A 393 0.30 -7.57 10.16
CA VAL A 393 -0.05 -8.30 8.94
C VAL A 393 0.96 -8.02 7.82
N GLU A 394 1.52 -9.09 7.28
CA GLU A 394 2.35 -9.07 6.08
C GLU A 394 1.59 -9.70 4.91
N VAL A 395 1.70 -9.09 3.73
CA VAL A 395 1.39 -9.73 2.46
C VAL A 395 2.66 -10.43 1.99
N VAL A 396 2.59 -11.74 1.83
CA VAL A 396 3.73 -12.62 1.55
C VAL A 396 3.55 -13.31 0.21
N ASP A 397 4.61 -13.33 -0.57
CA ASP A 397 4.67 -13.98 -1.88
C ASP A 397 5.98 -14.76 -2.04
N ARG A 398 6.03 -15.60 -3.08
CA ARG A 398 7.28 -16.08 -3.65
C ARG A 398 7.47 -15.52 -5.05
N VAL A 399 8.71 -15.22 -5.39
CA VAL A 399 9.08 -14.64 -6.69
C VAL A 399 10.13 -15.51 -7.35
N ALA A 400 9.90 -15.91 -8.61
CA ALA A 400 10.79 -16.80 -9.34
C ALA A 400 12.04 -16.04 -9.83
N LEU A 401 13.22 -16.55 -9.49
CA LEU A 401 14.48 -16.09 -10.03
C LEU A 401 14.82 -16.87 -11.31
N PRO A 402 15.23 -16.21 -12.41
CA PRO A 402 15.70 -16.93 -13.59
C PRO A 402 16.87 -17.84 -13.23
N ALA A 403 16.87 -19.09 -13.70
CA ALA A 403 17.99 -20.01 -13.52
C ALA A 403 19.28 -19.49 -14.18
N SER A 404 19.14 -18.67 -15.24
CA SER A 404 20.22 -18.00 -15.94
C SER A 404 20.72 -16.72 -15.25
N LEU A 405 20.17 -16.35 -14.08
CA LEU A 405 20.58 -15.14 -13.37
C LEU A 405 22.02 -15.30 -12.87
N SER A 406 22.90 -14.41 -13.32
CA SER A 406 24.31 -14.43 -12.91
C SER A 406 24.46 -14.30 -11.40
N PRO A 407 25.38 -15.04 -10.76
CA PRO A 407 25.74 -14.81 -9.37
C PRO A 407 26.28 -13.40 -9.19
N GLY A 408 25.88 -12.73 -8.11
CA GLY A 408 26.28 -11.35 -7.88
C GLY A 408 25.41 -10.64 -6.86
N ARG A 409 25.71 -9.36 -6.66
CA ARG A 409 24.98 -8.49 -5.75
C ARG A 409 23.90 -7.77 -6.53
N TYR A 410 22.68 -7.84 -6.02
CA TYR A 410 21.51 -7.22 -6.63
C TYR A 410 20.77 -6.36 -5.62
N VAL A 411 19.93 -5.48 -6.13
CA VAL A 411 18.94 -4.73 -5.37
C VAL A 411 17.58 -5.23 -5.79
N LEU A 412 16.78 -5.69 -4.83
CA LEU A 412 15.35 -5.96 -4.98
C LEU A 412 14.60 -4.65 -4.87
N GLN A 413 13.78 -4.32 -5.85
CA GLN A 413 12.76 -3.28 -5.75
C GLN A 413 11.41 -3.94 -5.48
N TRP A 414 10.72 -3.46 -4.46
CA TRP A 414 9.26 -3.58 -4.34
C TRP A 414 8.64 -2.27 -4.78
N ARG A 415 7.63 -2.36 -5.65
CA ARG A 415 6.85 -1.22 -6.13
C ARG A 415 5.37 -1.51 -5.94
N TRP A 416 4.66 -0.59 -5.32
CA TRP A 416 3.21 -0.60 -5.16
C TRP A 416 2.60 0.63 -5.80
N ASP A 417 1.82 0.39 -6.85
CA ASP A 417 1.03 1.39 -7.55
C ASP A 417 -0.34 1.48 -6.86
N CYS A 418 -0.69 2.64 -6.31
CA CYS A 418 -1.95 2.85 -5.60
C CYS A 418 -3.15 2.96 -6.55
N GLU A 419 -4.33 2.57 -6.06
CA GLU A 419 -5.61 2.84 -6.74
C GLU A 419 -6.24 4.12 -6.18
N GLU A 420 -6.20 4.32 -4.86
CA GLU A 420 -6.89 5.44 -4.24
C GLU A 420 -6.16 6.76 -4.49
N SER A 421 -4.83 6.79 -4.46
CA SER A 421 -4.04 8.02 -4.61
C SER A 421 -3.14 7.99 -5.84
N ASP A 422 -2.63 9.16 -6.24
CA ASP A 422 -1.58 9.33 -7.25
C ASP A 422 -0.17 9.06 -6.66
N GLN A 423 -0.06 8.06 -5.80
CA GLN A 423 1.18 7.67 -5.13
C GLN A 423 1.72 6.35 -5.66
N VAL A 424 3.04 6.29 -5.78
CA VAL A 424 3.77 5.04 -6.02
C VAL A 424 4.71 4.81 -4.85
N TRP A 425 4.45 3.76 -4.07
CA TRP A 425 5.28 3.35 -2.95
C TRP A 425 6.40 2.45 -3.43
N ALA A 426 7.61 2.67 -2.93
CA ALA A 426 8.74 1.87 -3.32
C ALA A 426 9.74 1.69 -2.17
N SER A 427 10.34 0.51 -2.13
CA SER A 427 11.43 0.19 -1.21
C SER A 427 12.42 -0.70 -1.90
N CYS A 428 13.69 -0.58 -1.53
CA CYS A 428 14.77 -1.40 -2.07
C CYS A 428 15.47 -2.20 -0.98
N SER A 429 15.88 -3.42 -1.29
CA SER A 429 16.66 -4.28 -0.40
C SER A 429 17.89 -4.86 -1.10
N ASP A 430 19.00 -4.91 -0.37
CA ASP A 430 20.24 -5.54 -0.83
C ASP A 430 20.14 -7.06 -0.76
N VAL A 431 20.39 -7.76 -1.86
CA VAL A 431 20.40 -9.23 -1.89
C VAL A 431 21.68 -9.75 -2.57
N GLN A 432 22.06 -10.98 -2.20
CA GLN A 432 23.14 -11.73 -2.85
C GLN A 432 22.53 -12.89 -3.62
N VAL A 433 22.78 -12.96 -4.92
CA VAL A 433 22.44 -14.13 -5.75
C VAL A 433 23.66 -15.03 -5.85
N VAL A 434 23.48 -16.32 -5.58
CA VAL A 434 24.48 -17.38 -5.78
C VAL A 434 24.08 -18.27 -6.95
N ALA A 435 25.04 -19.03 -7.47
CA ALA A 435 24.82 -19.91 -8.63
C ALA A 435 23.73 -20.94 -8.38
N ALA A 436 22.99 -21.25 -9.45
CA ALA A 436 22.06 -22.37 -9.50
C ALA A 436 22.74 -23.67 -9.03
N ALA A 437 21.98 -24.59 -8.45
CA ALA A 437 22.52 -25.88 -8.08
C ALA A 437 22.96 -26.64 -9.34
N THR A 438 24.20 -27.13 -9.36
CA THR A 438 24.69 -27.97 -10.45
C THR A 438 24.00 -29.33 -10.35
N GLY A 439 22.98 -29.59 -11.19
CA GLY A 439 22.32 -30.90 -11.23
C GLY A 439 20.84 -30.96 -11.65
N ALA A 440 20.16 -29.83 -11.91
CA ALA A 440 18.83 -29.89 -12.50
C ALA A 440 18.94 -29.84 -14.04
N GLU A 441 19.06 -31.00 -14.68
CA GLU A 441 18.69 -31.12 -16.08
C GLU A 441 17.22 -30.68 -16.25
N PRO A 442 16.87 -29.95 -17.31
CA PRO A 442 15.47 -29.66 -17.59
C PRO A 442 14.74 -30.98 -17.83
N GLU A 443 13.71 -31.28 -17.02
CA GLU A 443 12.76 -32.36 -17.32
C GLU A 443 12.24 -32.13 -18.75
N ALA A 444 12.69 -32.97 -19.67
CA ALA A 444 12.13 -33.05 -21.00
C ALA A 444 10.64 -33.35 -20.84
N LYS A 445 9.78 -32.39 -21.22
CA LYS A 445 8.35 -32.64 -21.35
C LYS A 445 8.18 -33.86 -22.25
N ALA A 446 7.74 -34.97 -21.67
CA ALA A 446 7.40 -36.17 -22.42
C ALA A 446 6.39 -35.80 -23.49
N GLY A 447 6.82 -35.92 -24.75
CA GLY A 447 5.95 -35.73 -25.90
C GLY A 447 4.81 -36.74 -25.81
N VAL A 448 3.59 -36.23 -25.90
CA VAL A 448 2.41 -37.04 -26.17
C VAL A 448 2.59 -37.61 -27.58
N SER A 449 3.02 -38.86 -27.66
CA SER A 449 2.92 -39.67 -28.88
C SER A 449 1.46 -40.00 -29.09
N ALA A 450 0.90 -39.49 -30.19
CA ALA A 450 -0.36 -39.96 -30.72
C ALA A 450 -0.23 -41.44 -31.12
N ALA A 451 -1.25 -42.24 -30.77
CA ALA A 451 -1.58 -43.51 -31.39
C ALA A 451 -3.09 -43.50 -31.65
#